data_AF-A0A973TPK0-F1
#
_entry.id   AF-A0A973TPK0-F1
#
_cell.length_a   1.000
_cell.length_b   1.000
_cell.length_c   1.000
_cell.angle_alpha   90.00
_cell.angle_beta   90.00
_cell.angle_gamma   90.00
#
_symmetry.space_group_name_H-M   'P 1'
#
loop_
_entity.id
_entity.type
_entity.pdbx_description
1 polymer ?
#
loop_
_entity_poly.entity_id
_entity_poly.type
_entity_poly.pdbx_seq_one_letter_code
_entity_poly.pdbx_strand_id
1 'polypeptide(L)' 'MTESFAELFEQSQANLAKLKPGAIVTGTVVEVRTDVVVINAGLKSEGIVPIEQFRNDAGEID' A
#
# COMPACT_ATOMS: atom_id res chain seq x y z
N MET A 1 15.59 14.57 26.79
CA MET A 1 15.27 13.63 25.70
C MET A 1 13.82 13.85 25.34
N THR A 2 13.56 14.97 24.67
CA THR A 2 12.24 15.43 24.25
C THR A 2 12.40 15.67 22.76
N GLU A 3 12.17 14.64 21.96
CA GLU A 3 12.10 14.81 20.51
C GLU A 3 11.05 15.88 20.23
N SER A 4 11.45 16.94 19.55
CA SER A 4 10.54 18.05 19.24
C SER A 4 9.53 17.56 18.22
N PHE A 5 8.26 17.94 18.38
CA PHE A 5 7.21 17.63 17.38
C PHE A 5 7.64 18.01 15.96
N ALA A 6 8.47 19.05 15.82
CA ALA A 6 9.06 19.45 14.54
C ALA A 6 9.93 18.33 13.91
N GLU A 7 10.78 17.67 14.69
CA GLU A 7 11.68 16.62 14.20
C GLU A 7 10.89 15.36 13.81
N LEU A 8 9.93 14.94 14.65
CA LEU A 8 9.07 13.79 14.35
C LEU A 8 8.17 14.06 13.13
N PHE A 9 7.71 15.31 12.95
CA PHE A 9 6.90 15.70 11.81
C PHE A 9 7.70 15.74 10.51
N GLU A 10 8.93 16.27 10.52
CA GLU A 10 9.83 16.23 9.36
C GLU A 10 10.15 14.79 8.95
N GLN A 11 10.41 13.89 9.90
CA GLN A 11 10.63 12.47 9.63
C GLN A 11 9.39 11.80 9.02
N SER A 12 8.19 12.14 9.49
CA SER A 12 6.93 11.67 8.90
C SER A 12 6.74 12.17 7.47
N GLN A 13 7.07 13.44 7.18
CA GLN A 13 6.97 13.99 5.83
C GLN A 13 7.97 13.34 4.86
N ALA A 14 9.18 13.04 5.31
CA ALA A 14 10.18 12.35 4.49
C ALA A 14 9.72 10.94 4.08
N ASN A 15 8.96 10.24 4.95
CA ASN A 15 8.35 8.96 4.60
C ASN A 15 7.17 9.11 3.62
N LEU A 16 6.36 10.17 3.74
CA LEU A 16 5.30 10.49 2.79
C LEU A 16 5.82 10.95 1.42
N ALA A 17 6.97 11.62 1.37
CA ALA A 17 7.62 12.07 0.12
C ALA A 17 8.15 10.93 -0.76
N LYS A 18 8.17 9.69 -0.25
CA LYS A 18 8.52 8.49 -1.03
C LYS A 18 7.42 8.02 -1.98
N LEU A 19 6.26 8.67 -1.98
CA LEU A 19 5.15 8.40 -2.90
C LEU A 19 5.40 8.97 -4.30
N LYS A 20 6.52 8.56 -4.90
CA LYS A 20 6.80 8.82 -6.31
C LYS A 20 5.95 7.87 -7.17
N PRO A 21 5.38 8.34 -8.30
CA PRO A 21 4.74 7.46 -9.26
C PRO A 21 5.69 6.33 -9.68
N GLY A 22 5.23 5.09 -9.64
CA GLY A 22 6.03 3.90 -9.97
C GLY A 22 6.83 3.30 -8.80
N ALA A 23 6.67 3.81 -7.57
CA ALA A 23 7.23 3.16 -6.39
C ALA A 23 6.44 1.86 -6.07
N ILE A 24 7.17 0.77 -5.82
CA ILE A 24 6.59 -0.48 -5.31
C ILE A 24 6.28 -0.29 -3.82
N VAL A 25 5.03 -0.54 -3.44
CA VAL A 25 4.56 -0.46 -2.06
C VAL A 25 4.08 -1.83 -1.59
N THR A 26 4.36 -2.16 -0.35
CA THR A 26 3.78 -3.33 0.31
C THR A 26 2.42 -2.96 0.90
N GLY A 27 1.41 -3.78 0.63
CA GLY A 27 0.07 -3.61 1.15
C GLY A 27 -0.48 -4.91 1.73
N THR A 28 -1.45 -4.78 2.62
CA THR A 28 -2.15 -5.92 3.24
C THR A 28 -3.50 -6.09 2.57
N VAL A 29 -3.85 -7.32 2.20
CA VAL A 29 -5.18 -7.65 1.69
C VAL A 29 -6.19 -7.55 2.83
N VAL A 30 -7.17 -6.66 2.69
CA VAL A 30 -8.21 -6.45 3.71
C VAL A 30 -9.50 -7.18 3.36
N GLU A 31 -9.82 -7.30 2.07
CA GLU A 31 -11.03 -7.95 1.60
C GLU A 31 -10.80 -8.57 0.22
N VAL A 32 -11.33 -9.78 0.00
CA VAL A 32 -11.35 -10.45 -1.31
C VAL A 32 -12.80 -10.62 -1.73
N ARG A 33 -13.17 -10.01 -2.86
CA ARG A 33 -14.48 -10.18 -3.52
C ARG A 33 -14.31 -11.09 -4.73
N THR A 34 -15.45 -11.44 -5.35
CA THR A 34 -15.46 -12.35 -6.51
C THR A 34 -14.69 -11.82 -7.71
N ASP A 35 -14.65 -10.49 -7.89
CA ASP A 35 -14.09 -9.79 -9.03
C ASP A 35 -12.85 -8.94 -8.67
N VAL A 36 -12.79 -8.43 -7.43
CA VAL A 36 -11.74 -7.51 -6.98
C VAL A 36 -11.16 -7.87 -5.62
N VAL A 37 -9.90 -7.52 -5.42
CA VAL A 37 -9.18 -7.58 -4.15
C VAL A 37 -8.96 -6.16 -3.66
N VAL A 38 -9.29 -5.90 -2.40
CA VAL A 38 -9.09 -4.62 -1.73
C VAL A 38 -7.82 -4.70 -0.88
N ILE A 39 -6.91 -3.76 -1.10
CA ILE A 39 -5.58 -3.73 -0.49
C ILE A 39 -5.39 -2.42 0.25
N ASN A 40 -4.96 -2.51 1.51
CA ASN A 40 -4.50 -1.35 2.26
C ASN A 40 -2.97 -1.24 2.19
N ALA A 41 -2.47 -0.23 1.49
CA ALA A 41 -1.03 0.05 1.36
C ALA A 41 -0.51 1.09 2.37
N GLY A 42 -1.24 1.35 3.47
CA GLY A 42 -0.89 2.40 4.43
C GLY A 42 -1.05 3.82 3.88
N LEU A 43 -1.86 3.99 2.83
CA LEU A 43 -2.15 5.27 2.17
C LEU A 43 -3.51 5.83 2.59
N LYS A 44 -3.81 7.05 2.13
CA LYS A 44 -5.10 7.71 2.37
C LYS A 44 -6.29 6.94 1.79
N SER A 45 -6.05 6.15 0.74
CA SER A 45 -7.06 5.37 0.04
C SER A 45 -6.65 3.91 -0.07
N GLU A 46 -7.64 3.03 -0.11
CA GLU A 46 -7.47 1.61 -0.42
C GLU A 46 -7.28 1.42 -1.93
N GLY A 47 -6.45 0.45 -2.29
CA GLY A 47 -6.26 0.02 -3.67
C GLY A 47 -7.27 -1.07 -4.02
N ILE A 48 -7.93 -0.94 -5.17
CA ILE A 48 -8.79 -1.97 -5.73
C ILE A 48 -8.07 -2.57 -6.93
N VAL A 49 -7.84 -3.88 -6.89
CA VAL A 49 -7.10 -4.60 -7.93
C VAL A 49 -7.96 -5.76 -8.41
N PRO A 50 -8.17 -5.93 -9.73
CA PRO A 50 -8.91 -7.08 -10.26
C PRO A 50 -8.25 -8.39 -9.83
N ILE A 51 -9.06 -9.41 -9.51
CA ILE A 51 -8.56 -10.72 -9.07
C ILE A 51 -7.66 -11.39 -10.11
N GLU A 52 -7.82 -11.06 -11.39
CA GLU A 52 -7.00 -11.55 -12.50
C GLU A 52 -5.52 -11.17 -12.36
N GLN A 53 -5.20 -10.06 -11.68
CA GLN A 53 -3.83 -9.62 -11.43
C GLN A 53 -3.12 -10.44 -10.34
N PHE A 54 -3.88 -11.25 -9.59
CA PHE A 54 -3.35 -12.16 -8.55
C PHE A 54 -3.21 -13.59 -9.04
N ARG A 55 -3.50 -13.84 -10.32
CA ARG A 55 -3.26 -15.15 -10.93
C ARG A 55 -1.80 -15.20 -11.39
N ASN A 56 -1.08 -16.22 -10.94
CA ASN A 56 0.26 -16.53 -11.44
C ASN A 56 0.20 -17.05 -12.90
N ASP A 57 1.36 -17.28 -13.53
CA ASP A 57 1.45 -17.78 -14.92
C ASP A 57 0.75 -19.15 -15.12
N ALA A 58 0.51 -19.90 -14.03
CA ALA A 58 -0.23 -21.16 -14.04
C ALA A 58 -1.75 -20.99 -13.82
N GLY A 59 -2.23 -19.75 -13.58
CA GLY A 59 -3.63 -19.42 -13.33
C GLY A 59 -4.10 -19.64 -11.89
N GLU A 60 -3.18 -19.96 -10.96
CA GLU A 60 -3.47 -20.17 -9.55
C GLU A 60 -3.32 -18.85 -8.76
N ILE A 61 -4.10 -18.70 -7.69
CA ILE A 61 -4.03 -17.55 -6.78
C ILE A 61 -2.98 -17.88 -5.71
N ASP A 62 -1.96 -17.03 -5.56
CA ASP A 62 -0.89 -17.14 -4.56
C ASP A 62 -0.92 -15.93 -3.60
#